data_AF-A0A535I2P3-F1
#
_entry.id   AF-A0A535I2P3-F1
#
_cell.length_a   1.000
_cell.length_b   1.000
_cell.length_c   1.000
_cell.angle_alpha   90.00
_cell.angle_beta   90.00
_cell.angle_gamma   90.00
#
_symmetry.space_group_name_H-M   'P 1'
#
loop_
_entity.id
_entity.type
_entity.pdbx_description
1 polymer ?
#
loop_
_entity_poly.entity_id
_entity_poly.type
_entity_poly.pdbx_seq_one_letter_code
_entity_poly.pdbx_strand_id
1 'polypeptide(L)'
;MTRNQRLLVILVVVIAAAECLYWLIAGGLWYEFRTFYWQGDASAVIAERTRNAYLLLAWSGVNVAATLAYALRRRSWGRVLMAAVQAGNLAYGLWWSVPLALSAGQLESADWVLMQPAAAAALLVALYAQWRR
;
A
#
# COMPACT_ATOMS: atom_id res chain seq x y z
N MET A 1 23.82 9.95 14.47
CA MET A 1 22.86 10.00 13.34
C MET A 1 23.06 11.31 12.63
N THR A 2 23.51 11.30 11.39
CA THR A 2 23.80 12.53 10.62
C THR A 2 22.51 13.25 10.22
N ARG A 3 22.58 14.53 9.83
CA ARG A 3 21.42 15.31 9.34
C ARG A 3 20.73 14.60 8.18
N ASN A 4 21.50 14.03 7.25
CA ASN A 4 21.00 13.27 6.10
C ASN A 4 20.26 12.00 6.53
N GLN A 5 20.77 11.28 7.52
CA GLN A 5 20.10 10.09 8.06
C GLN A 5 18.78 10.42 8.76
N ARG A 6 18.69 11.58 9.44
CA ARG A 6 17.44 12.03 10.05
C ARG A 6 16.38 12.38 9.00
N LEU A 7 16.78 13.10 7.94
CA LEU A 7 15.90 13.44 6.83
C LEU A 7 15.37 12.19 6.10
N LEU A 8 16.24 11.21 5.82
CA LEU A 8 15.83 9.94 5.21
C LEU A 8 14.78 9.20 6.05
N VAL A 9 14.98 9.12 7.37
CA VAL A 9 14.01 8.46 8.26
C VAL A 9 12.67 9.20 8.27
N ILE A 10 12.69 10.54 8.31
CA ILE A 10 11.46 11.35 8.24
C ILE A 10 10.73 11.09 6.91
N LEU A 11 11.44 11.12 5.79
CA LEU A 11 10.86 10.87 4.46
C LEU A 11 10.21 9.48 4.39
N VAL A 12 10.92 8.44 4.86
CA VAL A 12 10.39 7.07 4.89
C VAL A 12 9.11 7.01 5.72
N VAL A 13 9.08 7.63 6.91
CA VAL A 13 7.89 7.64 7.76
C VAL A 13 6.73 8.39 7.13
N VAL A 14 6.98 9.52 6.48
CA VAL A 14 5.94 10.30 5.80
C VAL A 14 5.33 9.52 4.63
N ILE A 15 6.16 8.89 3.80
CA ILE A 15 5.69 8.07 2.67
C ILE A 15 4.86 6.89 3.19
N ALA A 16 5.37 6.19 4.20
CA ALA A 16 4.69 5.05 4.82
C ALA A 16 3.34 5.44 5.43
N ALA A 17 3.27 6.61 6.08
CA ALA A 17 2.02 7.13 6.64
C ALA A 17 1.01 7.46 5.54
N ALA A 18 1.45 8.01 4.41
CA ALA A 18 0.59 8.24 3.26
C ALA A 18 0.04 6.93 2.68
N GLU A 19 0.84 5.87 2.61
CA GLU A 19 0.35 4.55 2.20
C GLU A 19 -0.67 3.96 3.19
N CYS A 20 -0.47 4.15 4.49
CA CYS A 20 -1.47 3.75 5.49
C CYS A 20 -2.82 4.42 5.21
N LEU A 21 -2.82 5.74 4.93
CA LEU A 21 -4.03 6.47 4.59
C LEU A 21 -4.64 5.96 3.28
N TYR A 22 -3.83 5.67 2.27
CA TYR A 22 -4.29 5.09 1.01
C TYR A 22 -5.06 3.78 1.25
N TRP A 23 -4.48 2.83 1.98
CA TRP A 23 -5.13 1.54 2.25
C TRP A 23 -6.39 1.68 3.10
N LEU A 24 -6.38 2.60 4.07
CA LEU A 24 -7.55 2.92 4.89
C LEU A 24 -8.70 3.47 4.05
N ILE A 25 -8.41 4.47 3.20
CA ILE A 25 -9.41 5.08 2.32
C ILE A 25 -9.90 4.06 1.30
N ALA A 26 -9.02 3.28 0.69
CA ALA A 26 -9.39 2.24 -0.26
C ALA A 26 -10.33 1.20 0.39
N GLY A 27 -9.99 0.70 1.58
CA GLY A 27 -10.85 -0.21 2.33
C GLY A 27 -12.20 0.40 2.69
N GLY A 28 -12.22 1.68 3.10
CA GLY A 28 -13.45 2.43 3.36
C GLY A 28 -14.33 2.57 2.12
N LEU A 29 -13.78 2.98 0.99
CA LEU A 29 -14.51 3.10 -0.27
C LEU A 29 -15.06 1.74 -0.74
N TRP A 30 -14.26 0.67 -0.65
CA TRP A 30 -14.72 -0.69 -0.97
C TRP A 30 -15.89 -1.12 -0.08
N TYR A 31 -15.88 -0.74 1.20
CA TYR A 31 -16.97 -1.02 2.12
C TYR A 31 -18.21 -0.21 1.77
N GLU A 32 -18.09 1.10 1.59
CA GLU A 32 -19.23 2.00 1.30
C GLU A 32 -19.91 1.67 -0.03
N PHE A 33 -19.14 1.39 -1.07
CA PHE A 33 -19.66 1.06 -2.41
C PHE A 33 -19.94 -0.44 -2.61
N ARG A 34 -19.91 -1.26 -1.55
CA ARG A 34 -20.16 -2.71 -1.67
C ARG A 34 -21.54 -3.06 -2.21
N THR A 35 -22.53 -2.20 -1.98
CA THR A 35 -23.92 -2.39 -2.41
C THR A 35 -24.21 -1.82 -3.81
N PHE A 36 -23.25 -1.14 -4.44
CA PHE A 36 -23.40 -0.61 -5.79
C PHE A 36 -23.08 -1.68 -6.84
N TYR A 37 -24.09 -2.41 -7.31
CA TYR A 37 -23.96 -3.36 -8.42
C TYR A 37 -25.19 -3.28 -9.34
N TRP A 38 -24.97 -3.47 -10.64
CA TRP A 38 -26.01 -3.32 -11.66
C TRP A 38 -26.71 -4.64 -11.98
N GLN A 39 -26.01 -5.77 -11.89
CA GLN A 39 -26.49 -7.12 -12.25
C GLN A 39 -25.73 -8.21 -11.46
N GLY A 40 -26.36 -9.37 -11.24
CA GLY A 40 -25.78 -10.55 -10.57
C GLY A 40 -26.46 -10.93 -9.26
N ASP A 41 -25.98 -11.99 -8.60
CA ASP A 41 -26.42 -12.36 -7.25
C ASP A 41 -25.90 -11.32 -6.24
N ALA A 42 -26.83 -10.45 -5.85
CA ALA A 42 -26.65 -9.41 -4.84
C ALA A 42 -25.86 -9.90 -3.61
N SER A 43 -26.21 -11.09 -3.11
CA SER A 43 -25.67 -11.60 -1.84
C SER A 43 -24.20 -12.00 -1.98
N ALA A 44 -23.85 -12.69 -3.07
CA ALA A 44 -22.49 -13.13 -3.35
C ALA A 44 -21.55 -11.95 -3.61
N VAL A 45 -21.99 -10.98 -4.41
CA VAL A 45 -21.19 -9.79 -4.73
C VAL A 45 -20.95 -8.93 -3.48
N ILE A 46 -21.99 -8.67 -2.67
CA ILE A 46 -21.83 -7.91 -1.44
C ILE A 46 -20.87 -8.63 -0.48
N ALA A 47 -20.97 -9.96 -0.33
CA ALA A 47 -20.10 -10.72 0.55
C ALA A 47 -18.63 -10.65 0.11
N GLU A 48 -18.35 -10.79 -1.19
CA GLU A 48 -17.00 -10.67 -1.74
C GLU A 48 -16.40 -9.27 -1.51
N ARG A 49 -17.16 -8.22 -1.84
CA ARG A 49 -16.70 -6.83 -1.66
C ARG A 49 -16.48 -6.49 -0.19
N THR A 50 -17.35 -6.98 0.69
CA THR A 50 -17.20 -6.83 2.14
C THR A 50 -15.92 -7.49 2.63
N ARG A 51 -15.63 -8.71 2.16
CA ARG A 51 -14.40 -9.43 2.49
C ARG A 51 -13.18 -8.66 2.01
N ASN A 52 -13.19 -8.15 0.78
CA ASN A 52 -12.08 -7.36 0.24
C ASN A 52 -11.87 -6.06 1.03
N ALA A 53 -12.95 -5.37 1.42
CA ALA A 53 -12.86 -4.19 2.26
C ALA A 53 -12.17 -4.48 3.61
N TYR A 54 -12.58 -5.55 4.30
CA TYR A 54 -11.94 -5.95 5.56
C TYR A 54 -10.47 -6.34 5.39
N LEU A 55 -10.11 -7.00 4.29
CA LEU A 55 -8.71 -7.32 3.98
C LEU A 55 -7.88 -6.05 3.80
N LEU A 56 -8.40 -5.04 3.09
CA LEU A 56 -7.72 -3.76 2.91
C LEU A 56 -7.57 -2.98 4.22
N LEU A 57 -8.60 -2.97 5.07
CA LEU A 57 -8.54 -2.36 6.40
C LEU A 57 -7.53 -3.06 7.31
N ALA A 58 -7.50 -4.40 7.30
CA ALA A 58 -6.50 -5.17 8.03
C ALA A 58 -5.08 -4.87 7.50
N TRP A 59 -4.92 -4.76 6.17
CA TRP A 59 -3.64 -4.42 5.54
C TRP A 59 -3.16 -3.01 5.91
N SER A 60 -4.07 -2.04 6.00
CA SER A 60 -3.78 -0.71 6.57
C SER A 60 -3.22 -0.83 7.99
N GLY A 61 -3.83 -1.66 8.84
CA GLY A 61 -3.33 -1.92 10.20
C GLY A 61 -1.90 -2.47 10.23
N VAL A 62 -1.58 -3.41 9.32
CA VAL A 62 -0.22 -3.95 9.17
C VAL A 62 0.77 -2.86 8.76
N ASN A 63 0.41 -2.01 7.81
CA ASN A 63 1.23 -0.88 7.38
C ASN A 63 1.49 0.11 8.53
N VAL A 64 0.47 0.44 9.32
CA VAL A 64 0.60 1.31 10.50
C VAL A 64 1.54 0.69 11.53
N ALA A 65 1.36 -0.60 11.85
CA ALA A 65 2.22 -1.30 12.81
C ALA A 65 3.68 -1.33 12.37
N ALA A 66 3.94 -1.58 11.08
CA ALA A 66 5.29 -1.55 10.50
C ALA A 66 5.91 -0.16 10.56
N THR A 67 5.14 0.87 10.19
CA THR A 67 5.56 2.27 10.23
C THR A 67 5.91 2.71 11.65
N LEU A 68 5.08 2.37 12.64
CA LEU A 68 5.33 2.66 14.05
C LEU A 68 6.57 1.91 14.56
N ALA A 69 6.71 0.62 14.25
CA ALA A 69 7.89 -0.17 14.64
C ALA A 69 9.19 0.41 14.06
N TYR A 70 9.15 0.91 12.82
CA TYR A 70 10.26 1.60 12.17
C TYR A 70 10.54 2.96 12.82
N ALA A 71 9.51 3.79 13.03
CA ALA A 71 9.60 5.13 13.62
C ALA A 71 10.15 5.09 15.06
N LEU A 72 9.71 4.12 15.87
CA LEU A 72 10.18 3.87 17.23
C LEU A 72 11.58 3.24 17.28
N ARG A 73 12.22 2.99 16.13
CA ARG A 73 13.58 2.46 16.00
C ARG A 73 13.80 1.12 16.72
N ARG A 74 12.84 0.20 16.70
CA ARG A 74 13.07 -1.21 17.11
C ARG A 74 14.07 -1.84 16.13
N ARG A 75 15.35 -1.78 16.49
CA ARG A 75 16.51 -1.50 15.60
C ARG A 75 16.75 -2.49 14.47
N SER A 76 16.41 -3.77 14.64
CA SER A 76 16.54 -4.81 13.61
C SER A 76 15.19 -5.12 12.97
N TRP A 77 14.19 -5.42 13.80
CA TRP A 77 12.87 -5.86 13.34
C TRP A 77 12.06 -4.81 12.59
N GLY A 78 12.11 -3.54 13.00
CA GLY A 78 11.33 -2.47 12.35
C GLY A 78 11.75 -2.23 10.89
N ARG A 79 13.04 -2.41 10.57
CA ARG A 79 13.56 -2.28 9.21
C ARG A 79 13.13 -3.45 8.32
N VAL A 80 13.22 -4.67 8.85
CA VAL A 80 12.82 -5.89 8.13
C VAL A 80 11.32 -5.90 7.88
N LEU A 81 10.54 -5.56 8.91
CA LEU A 81 9.08 -5.49 8.81
C LEU A 81 8.65 -4.43 7.79
N MET A 82 9.27 -3.25 7.84
CA MET A 82 9.01 -2.20 6.85
C MET A 82 9.34 -2.68 5.43
N ALA A 83 10.51 -3.28 5.20
CA ALA A 83 10.87 -3.82 3.89
C ALA A 83 9.89 -4.90 3.39
N ALA A 84 9.45 -5.79 4.28
CA ALA A 84 8.49 -6.84 3.94
C ALA A 84 7.11 -6.28 3.57
N VAL A 85 6.60 -5.31 4.32
CA VAL A 85 5.33 -4.64 4.02
C VAL A 85 5.41 -3.92 2.68
N GLN A 86 6.53 -3.25 2.39
CA GLN A 86 6.72 -2.57 1.11
C GLN A 86 6.81 -3.52 -0.08
N ALA A 87 7.46 -4.68 0.10
CA ALA A 87 7.44 -5.73 -0.92
C ALA A 87 6.01 -6.25 -1.15
N GLY A 88 5.20 -6.38 -0.09
CA GLY A 88 3.79 -6.73 -0.20
C GLY A 88 2.97 -5.67 -0.95
N ASN A 89 3.16 -4.38 -0.62
CA ASN A 89 2.52 -3.25 -1.32
C ASN A 89 2.85 -3.25 -2.81
N LEU A 90 4.12 -3.47 -3.15
CA LEU A 90 4.58 -3.59 -4.54
C LEU A 90 3.93 -4.79 -5.25
N ALA A 91 3.94 -5.97 -4.63
CA ALA A 91 3.36 -7.18 -5.19
C ALA A 91 1.85 -7.01 -5.45
N TYR A 92 1.13 -6.38 -4.52
CA TYR A 92 -0.29 -6.09 -4.67
C TYR A 92 -0.54 -5.11 -5.82
N GLY A 93 0.23 -4.01 -5.87
CA GLY A 93 0.13 -3.02 -6.94
C GLY A 93 0.37 -3.64 -8.31
N LEU A 94 1.41 -4.48 -8.45
CA LEU A 94 1.71 -5.21 -9.68
C LEU A 94 0.63 -6.24 -10.02
N TRP A 95 0.12 -7.00 -9.04
CA TRP A 95 -0.95 -7.97 -9.27
C TRP A 95 -2.20 -7.30 -9.85
N TRP A 96 -2.54 -6.09 -9.41
CA TRP A 96 -3.70 -5.36 -9.90
C TRP A 96 -3.46 -4.74 -11.28
N SER A 97 -2.28 -4.17 -11.51
CA SER A 97 -2.00 -3.36 -12.71
C SER A 97 -1.46 -4.14 -13.91
N VAL A 98 -0.77 -5.28 -13.70
CA VAL A 98 -0.25 -6.12 -14.79
C VAL A 98 -1.37 -6.68 -15.69
N PRO A 99 -2.48 -7.23 -15.16
CA PRO A 99 -3.59 -7.69 -16.00
C PRO A 99 -4.26 -6.56 -16.79
N LEU A 100 -4.40 -5.36 -16.19
CA LEU A 100 -4.97 -4.18 -16.84
C LEU A 100 -4.09 -3.68 -18.00
N ALA A 101 -2.78 -3.58 -17.76
CA ALA A 101 -1.81 -3.19 -18.78
C ALA A 101 -1.73 -4.20 -19.95
N LEU A 102 -1.85 -5.50 -19.66
CA LEU A 102 -1.79 -6.57 -20.66
C LEU A 102 -3.09 -6.73 -21.46
N SER A 103 -4.25 -6.37 -20.90
CA SER A 103 -5.56 -6.58 -21.54
C SER A 103 -6.07 -5.36 -22.30
N ALA A 104 -5.80 -4.14 -21.84
CA ALA A 104 -6.35 -2.92 -22.44
C ALA A 104 -5.37 -2.17 -23.36
N GLY A 105 -4.06 -2.42 -23.28
CA GLY A 105 -3.04 -1.69 -24.06
C GLY A 105 -2.94 -0.18 -23.73
N GLN A 106 -3.81 0.33 -22.87
CA GLN A 106 -3.84 1.70 -22.34
C GLN A 106 -4.14 1.64 -20.85
N LEU A 107 -3.37 2.36 -20.04
CA LEU A 107 -3.63 2.59 -18.63
C LEU A 107 -4.51 3.84 -18.52
N GLU A 108 -5.72 3.71 -17.98
CA GLU A 108 -6.56 4.86 -17.70
C GLU A 108 -6.03 5.65 -16.50
N SER A 109 -6.39 6.93 -16.40
CA SER A 109 -5.99 7.81 -15.28
C SER A 109 -6.35 7.23 -13.89
N ALA A 110 -7.43 6.45 -13.80
CA ALA A 110 -7.84 5.75 -12.59
C ALA A 110 -6.88 4.60 -12.20
N ASP A 111 -6.21 3.97 -13.17
CA ASP A 111 -5.27 2.87 -12.94
C ASP A 111 -3.97 3.34 -12.29
N TRP A 112 -3.60 4.62 -12.48
CA TRP A 112 -2.44 5.22 -11.84
C TRP A 112 -2.61 5.38 -10.33
N VAL A 113 -3.84 5.61 -9.85
CA VAL A 113 -4.15 5.63 -8.41
C VAL A 113 -3.86 4.27 -7.80
N LEU A 114 -4.12 3.19 -8.54
CA LEU A 114 -3.88 1.81 -8.12
C LEU A 114 -2.40 1.41 -8.15
N MET A 115 -1.56 2.13 -8.91
CA MET A 115 -0.10 1.93 -8.94
C MET A 115 0.65 2.71 -7.85
N GLN A 116 -0.02 3.56 -7.06
CA GLN A 116 0.61 4.32 -5.97
C GLN A 116 1.42 3.45 -4.98
N PRO A 117 0.95 2.25 -4.58
CA PRO A 117 1.74 1.36 -3.72
C PRO A 117 3.05 0.88 -4.36
N ALA A 118 3.07 0.68 -5.68
CA ALA A 118 4.26 0.28 -6.41
C ALA A 118 5.27 1.43 -6.54
N ALA A 119 4.78 2.65 -6.81
CA ALA A 119 5.62 3.85 -6.87
C ALA A 119 6.24 4.20 -5.51
N ALA A 120 5.45 4.09 -4.43
CA ALA A 120 5.93 4.32 -3.07
C ALA A 120 6.96 3.27 -2.64
N ALA A 121 6.74 1.99 -2.95
CA ALA A 121 7.71 0.93 -2.71
C ALA A 121 9.02 1.13 -3.51
N ALA A 122 8.94 1.53 -4.78
CA ALA A 122 10.12 1.84 -5.60
C ALA A 122 10.93 3.02 -5.03
N LEU A 123 10.24 4.07 -4.58
CA LEU A 123 10.87 5.22 -3.93
C LEU A 123 11.55 4.80 -2.61
N LEU A 124 10.92 3.93 -1.83
CA LEU A 124 11.48 3.41 -0.59
C LEU A 124 12.71 2.53 -0.83
N VAL A 125 12.72 1.71 -1.88
CA VAL A 125 13.90 0.94 -2.30
C VAL A 125 15.06 1.87 -2.69
N ALA A 126 14.78 2.94 -3.46
CA ALA A 126 15.78 3.92 -3.85
C ALA A 126 16.39 4.64 -2.62
N LEU A 127 15.54 5.06 -1.67
CA LEU A 127 15.98 5.67 -0.40
C LEU A 127 16.81 4.70 0.45
N TYR A 128 16.46 3.41 0.46
CA TYR A 128 17.22 2.38 1.18
C TYR A 128 18.59 2.11 0.54
N ALA A 129 18.68 2.14 -0.78
CA ALA A 129 19.94 2.00 -1.52
C ALA A 129 20.89 3.18 -1.28
N GLN A 130 20.35 4.40 -1.20
CA GLN A 130 21.13 5.58 -0.82
C GLN A 130 21.64 5.53 0.62
N TRP A 131 20.88 4.92 1.54
CA TRP A 131 21.26 4.83 2.95
C TRP A 131 22.41 3.83 3.23
N ARG A 132 22.68 2.90 2.31
CA ARG A 132 23.82 1.96 2.40
C ARG A 132 25.13 2.52 1.84
N ARG A 133 25.09 3.65 1.12
CA ARG A 133 26.27 4.37 0.61
C ARG A 133 26.68 5.44 1.62
#